data_AF-A0A954E0W8-F1
#
_entry.id   AF-A0A954E0W8-F1
#
_cell.length_a   1.000
_cell.length_b   1.000
_cell.length_c   1.000
_cell.angle_alpha   90.00
_cell.angle_beta   90.00
_cell.angle_gamma   90.00
#
_symmetry.space_group_name_H-M   'P 1'
#
loop_
_entity.id
_entity.type
_entity.pdbx_description
1 polymer ?
#
loop_
_entity_poly.entity_id
_entity_poly.type
_entity_poly.pdbx_seq_one_letter_code
_entity_poly.pdbx_strand_id
1 'polypeptide(L)'
;MGLFSKLFGRGSAGDDSSPEVAALIGQLDDAAAKVRLAAAVALGELGGRAKAAVSKLEVLINDVDGDVCNAAADAYSKIERGF
;
A
#
# COMPACT_ATOMS: atom_id res chain seq x y z
N MET A 1 -9.58 24.78 -18.45
CA MET A 1 -8.35 25.41 -17.89
C MET A 1 -8.41 25.27 -16.37
N GLY A 2 -7.88 24.17 -15.85
CA GLY A 2 -7.86 23.84 -14.42
C GLY A 2 -6.65 22.94 -14.18
N LEU A 3 -5.47 23.53 -14.40
CA LEU A 3 -4.16 22.92 -14.16
C LEU A 3 -4.00 22.76 -12.64
N PHE A 4 -4.44 21.63 -12.09
CA PHE A 4 -3.97 21.17 -10.79
C PHE A 4 -2.57 20.56 -10.95
N SER A 5 -1.63 21.45 -11.23
CA SER A 5 -0.21 21.27 -10.99
C SER A 5 0.05 21.17 -9.48
N LYS A 6 0.95 20.25 -9.09
CA LYS A 6 1.43 19.89 -7.75
C LYS A 6 0.58 18.82 -7.05
N LEU A 7 1.05 17.57 -7.06
CA LEU A 7 1.46 16.84 -5.83
C LEU A 7 1.82 15.36 -6.14
N PHE A 8 2.58 15.07 -7.18
CA PHE A 8 3.51 13.95 -7.10
C PHE A 8 4.90 14.54 -7.24
N GLY A 9 5.39 15.01 -6.10
CA GLY A 9 6.81 15.18 -5.91
C GLY A 9 7.48 13.88 -6.34
N ARG A 10 8.45 14.00 -7.22
CA ARG A 10 9.37 12.95 -7.61
C ARG A 10 10.12 12.49 -6.37
N GLY A 11 9.48 11.62 -5.58
CA GLY A 11 10.10 10.81 -4.56
C GLY A 11 10.73 9.65 -5.29
N SER A 12 12.01 9.79 -5.62
CA SER A 12 12.86 8.68 -6.00
C SER A 12 12.87 7.68 -4.84
N ALA A 13 11.94 6.73 -4.84
CA ALA A 13 12.13 5.48 -4.13
C ALA A 13 13.11 4.68 -4.97
N GLY A 14 14.41 4.96 -4.78
CA GLY A 14 15.41 3.96 -5.09
C GLY A 14 15.22 2.85 -4.07
N ASP A 15 14.65 1.73 -4.50
CA ASP A 15 14.71 0.42 -3.86
C ASP A 15 14.01 -0.57 -4.81
N ASP A 16 14.49 -1.81 -4.87
CA ASP A 16 14.13 -2.91 -5.78
C ASP A 16 12.65 -3.38 -5.68
N SER A 17 11.70 -2.45 -5.79
CA SER A 17 10.26 -2.70 -5.77
C SER A 17 9.73 -2.65 -7.19
N SER A 18 9.11 -3.74 -7.64
CA SER A 18 8.44 -3.79 -8.94
C SER A 18 7.49 -2.60 -9.10
N PRO A 19 7.36 -1.99 -10.29
CA PRO A 19 6.49 -0.83 -10.52
C PRO A 19 5.03 -1.08 -10.09
N GLU A 20 4.59 -2.34 -10.10
CA GLU A 20 3.31 -2.80 -9.57
C GLU A 20 3.18 -2.56 -8.05
N VAL A 21 4.21 -2.88 -7.26
CA VAL A 21 4.23 -2.66 -5.81
C VAL A 21 4.17 -1.16 -5.50
N ALA A 22 4.92 -0.34 -6.23
CA ALA A 22 4.92 1.10 -6.04
C ALA A 22 3.55 1.73 -6.32
N ALA A 23 2.86 1.28 -7.37
CA ALA A 23 1.50 1.72 -7.68
C ALA A 23 0.51 1.34 -6.58
N LEU A 24 0.57 0.10 -6.09
CA LEU A 24 -0.30 -0.36 -5.00
C LEU A 24 -0.03 0.38 -3.69
N ILE A 25 1.23 0.69 -3.37
CA ILE A 25 1.58 1.51 -2.20
C ILE A 25 0.90 2.89 -2.27
N GLY A 26 0.87 3.52 -3.44
CA GLY A 26 0.18 4.80 -3.63
C GLY A 26 -1.34 4.72 -3.41
N GLN A 27 -1.95 3.56 -3.69
CA GLN A 27 -3.38 3.33 -3.49
C GLN A 27 -3.77 3.11 -2.02
N LEU A 28 -2.80 2.82 -1.14
CA LEU A 28 -3.04 2.74 0.30
C LEU A 28 -3.40 4.10 0.93
N ASP A 29 -3.15 5.20 0.24
CA ASP A 29 -3.52 6.55 0.69
C ASP A 29 -4.81 7.09 0.05
N ASP A 30 -5.52 6.25 -0.71
CA ASP A 30 -6.73 6.68 -1.39
C ASP A 30 -7.84 7.05 -0.39
N ALA A 31 -8.64 8.07 -0.72
CA ALA A 31 -9.75 8.50 0.12
C ALA A 31 -10.83 7.41 0.27
N ALA A 32 -11.02 6.58 -0.76
CA ALA A 32 -11.98 5.49 -0.73
C ALA A 32 -11.42 4.27 0.00
N ALA A 33 -12.07 3.86 1.09
CA ALA A 33 -11.69 2.68 1.86
C ALA A 33 -11.63 1.40 1.00
N LYS A 34 -12.50 1.28 0.00
CA LYS A 34 -12.48 0.16 -0.96
C LYS A 34 -11.18 0.07 -1.77
N VAL A 35 -10.58 1.22 -2.12
CA VAL A 35 -9.33 1.27 -2.87
C VAL A 35 -8.16 0.91 -1.94
N ARG A 36 -8.14 1.45 -0.72
CA ARG A 36 -7.14 1.07 0.30
C ARG A 36 -7.19 -0.43 0.62
N LEU A 37 -8.39 -0.97 0.78
CA LEU A 37 -8.64 -2.40 1.00
C LEU A 37 -8.08 -3.24 -0.14
N ALA A 38 -8.44 -2.92 -1.38
CA ALA A 38 -7.97 -3.66 -2.55
C ALA A 38 -6.44 -3.62 -2.68
N ALA A 39 -5.83 -2.47 -2.41
CA ALA A 39 -4.39 -2.31 -2.42
C ALA A 39 -3.71 -3.16 -1.33
N ALA A 40 -4.23 -3.15 -0.10
CA ALA A 40 -3.69 -3.95 1.00
C ALA A 40 -3.76 -5.45 0.69
N VAL A 41 -4.89 -5.93 0.18
CA VAL A 41 -5.06 -7.34 -0.22
C VAL A 41 -4.05 -7.72 -1.30
N ALA A 42 -3.96 -6.94 -2.38
CA ALA A 42 -3.04 -7.22 -3.48
C ALA A 42 -1.58 -7.24 -3.03
N LEU A 43 -1.17 -6.33 -2.14
CA LEU A 43 0.18 -6.33 -1.56
C LEU A 43 0.44 -7.57 -0.71
N GLY A 44 -0.55 -8.05 0.04
CA GLY A 44 -0.47 -9.31 0.78
C GLY A 44 -0.30 -10.53 -0.13
N GLU A 45 -0.98 -10.57 -1.28
CA GLU A 45 -0.85 -11.63 -2.28
C GLU A 45 0.51 -11.63 -2.98
N LEU A 46 1.15 -10.46 -3.11
CA LEU A 46 2.52 -10.37 -3.61
C LEU A 46 3.56 -10.93 -2.62
N GLY A 47 3.20 -11.06 -1.35
CA GLY A 47 4.04 -11.62 -0.28
C GLY A 47 5.34 -10.85 -0.12
N GLY A 48 6.46 -11.56 0.09
CA GLY A 48 7.77 -10.93 0.34
C GLY A 48 8.26 -9.94 -0.72
N ARG A 49 7.68 -9.94 -1.94
CA ARG A 49 7.96 -8.94 -2.98
C ARG A 49 7.42 -7.55 -2.65
N ALA A 50 6.42 -7.46 -1.78
CA ALA A 50 5.81 -6.22 -1.32
C ALA A 50 6.44 -5.68 -0.03
N LYS A 51 7.68 -6.08 0.33
CA LYS A 51 8.38 -5.59 1.54
C LYS A 51 8.45 -4.06 1.65
N ALA A 52 8.53 -3.35 0.54
CA ALA A 52 8.50 -1.88 0.55
C ALA A 52 7.17 -1.28 1.04
N ALA A 53 6.07 -2.07 1.07
CA ALA A 53 4.77 -1.62 1.55
C ALA A 53 4.59 -1.79 3.07
N VAL A 54 5.50 -2.48 3.75
CA VAL A 54 5.37 -2.84 5.19
C VAL A 54 5.10 -1.60 6.05
N SER A 55 5.89 -0.53 5.88
CA SER A 55 5.71 0.70 6.65
C SER A 55 4.36 1.40 6.41
N LYS A 56 3.79 1.26 5.20
CA LYS A 56 2.47 1.82 4.90
C LYS A 56 1.35 0.95 5.46
N LEU A 57 1.49 -0.37 5.37
CA LEU A 57 0.53 -1.31 5.93
C LEU A 57 0.44 -1.16 7.46
N GLU A 58 1.57 -0.94 8.14
CA GLU A 58 1.58 -0.69 9.59
C GLU A 58 0.71 0.51 10.00
N VAL A 59 0.68 1.57 9.19
CA VAL A 59 -0.21 2.72 9.41
C VAL A 59 -1.68 2.32 9.19
N LEU A 60 -1.96 1.56 8.13
CA LEU A 60 -3.33 1.12 7.80
C LEU A 60 -3.91 0.09 8.79
N ILE A 61 -3.10 -0.56 9.61
CA ILE A 61 -3.59 -1.36 10.74
C ILE A 61 -4.39 -0.49 11.74
N ASN A 62 -4.22 0.83 11.73
CA ASN A 62 -5.01 1.75 12.54
C ASN A 62 -6.03 2.55 11.70
N ASP A 63 -6.40 2.04 10.51
CA ASP A 63 -7.42 2.67 9.68
C ASP A 63 -8.78 2.70 10.39
N VAL A 64 -9.58 3.73 10.09
CA VAL A 64 -10.93 3.90 10.63
C VAL A 64 -11.90 2.84 10.10
N ASP A 65 -11.61 2.28 8.93
CA ASP A 65 -12.36 1.21 8.31
C ASP A 65 -11.83 -0.15 8.80
N GLY A 66 -12.70 -0.93 9.44
CA GLY A 66 -12.35 -2.21 10.03
C GLY A 66 -11.92 -3.26 8.99
N ASP A 67 -12.47 -3.21 7.76
CA ASP A 67 -12.07 -4.14 6.70
C ASP A 67 -10.67 -3.81 6.20
N VAL A 68 -10.35 -2.52 6.06
CA VAL A 68 -9.01 -2.04 5.67
C VAL A 68 -7.97 -2.43 6.73
N CYS A 69 -8.29 -2.21 8.00
CA CYS A 69 -7.44 -2.60 9.15
C CYS A 69 -7.11 -4.10 9.12
N ASN A 70 -8.12 -4.95 8.98
CA ASN A 70 -7.95 -6.41 8.93
C ASN A 70 -7.09 -6.84 7.74
N ALA A 71 -7.35 -6.28 6.56
CA ALA A 71 -6.57 -6.59 5.36
C ALA A 71 -5.12 -6.13 5.46
N ALA A 72 -4.87 -4.97 6.07
CA ALA A 72 -3.52 -4.48 6.30
C ALA A 72 -2.72 -5.38 7.25
N ALA A 73 -3.34 -5.87 8.34
CA ALA A 73 -2.71 -6.79 9.28
C ALA A 73 -2.40 -8.16 8.65
N ASP A 74 -3.32 -8.68 7.82
CA ASP A 74 -3.12 -9.93 7.08
C ASP A 74 -2.01 -9.78 6.03
N ALA A 75 -2.03 -8.69 5.26
CA ALA A 75 -1.01 -8.38 4.27
C ALA A 75 0.38 -8.22 4.91
N TYR A 76 0.48 -7.47 6.01
CA TYR A 76 1.71 -7.32 6.79
C TYR A 76 2.25 -8.70 7.22
N SER A 77 1.39 -9.54 7.76
CA SER A 77 1.78 -10.89 8.21
C SER A 77 2.28 -11.76 7.06
N LYS A 78 1.65 -11.69 5.89
CA LYS A 78 2.04 -12.44 4.68
C LYS A 78 3.39 -11.97 4.12
N ILE A 79 3.61 -10.66 4.09
CA ILE A 79 4.86 -10.07 3.60
C ILE A 79 6.04 -10.42 4.53
N GLU A 80 5.83 -10.34 5.83
CA GLU A 80 6.86 -10.63 6.84
C GLU A 80 7.15 -12.13 6.98
N ARG A 81 6.14 -13.00 6.86
CA ARG A 81 6.34 -14.46 6.97
C ARG A 81 6.96 -15.09 5.74
N GLY A 82 6.88 -14.47 4.56
CA GLY A 82 7.64 -14.81 3.36
C GLY A 82 7.91 -16.31 3.11
N PHE A 83 6.86 -17.13 2.99
CA PHE A 83 6.96 -18.52 2.54
C PHE A 83 6.66 -18.65 1.05
#